data_AF-A0A0L0SWV9-F1
#
_entry.id   AF-A0A0L0SWV9-F1
#
_cell.length_a   1.000
_cell.length_b   1.000
_cell.length_c   1.000
_cell.angle_alpha   90.00
_cell.angle_beta   90.00
_cell.angle_gamma   90.00
#
_symmetry.space_group_name_H-M   'P 1'
#
loop_
_entity.id
_entity.type
_entity.pdbx_description
1 polymer ?
#
loop_
_entity_poly.entity_id
_entity_poly.type
_entity_poly.pdbx_seq_one_letter_code
_entity_poly.pdbx_strand_id
1 'polypeptide(L)'
;MSESLPKQSLPTDPGPTLDRLPSIVLGNLARILASRLQPADDTVLRLALAAPVFYAPCLRAVIRTTTAYSFDINVSLDSNEEPTLVQLSTRQVKKLVFANDTCRWYLVLALRDNNRVLLQPSDSKLVEASSRWSLLPVPLWQVSRFCVYFSGMENGDSKLSIAIPPYCQVLGLRGRIPWQTLDLPLSLFRLHLWSDAVLPSWDVASQVVARFPRSLRFISINQTVRTRSCGDSLVTLLDLDSVTAQRVDLTFETSQPVTNVMLALARLVARSPSLTGLTLEGCKFLSGWDPLTFAALPRNGMHDLRLTFYLVASERPEDLTALDRLADGFPTTVETFSCEIDRPWNDPVMAASLHAFFGHIPLATSTLHMKLPIWDAVMGAALPLAPQLQTLTLENEPDDDPEPDLLAALVEIIPRIPATVTHLTLDAWPFGIDERAVTLLVQHLPPQLVSLSLQDSFLQNDHLERFTLPSTLTHLDLHGNRLTVGPTHLPHQLVYLDLSENLLDDKQPEWVHHLPLSLEELSLYENNVGDRVGMALHDYSKMATTLRAIDLTITDVSEKVVAILRTTVQHVICT
;
A
#
# COMPACT_ATOMS: atom_id res chain seq x y z
N MET A 1 6.57 46.69 60.46
CA MET A 1 5.77 47.01 59.25
C MET A 1 6.11 45.97 58.20
N SER A 2 5.29 44.94 58.10
CA SER A 2 5.43 43.86 57.12
C SER A 2 4.02 43.60 56.57
N GLU A 3 3.66 44.33 55.52
CA GLU A 3 2.40 44.13 54.80
C GLU A 3 2.54 42.90 53.90
N SER A 4 1.80 41.85 54.24
CA SER A 4 1.63 40.64 53.45
C SER A 4 0.73 40.94 52.24
N LEU A 5 1.31 40.93 51.04
CA LEU A 5 0.56 41.00 49.78
C LEU A 5 -0.42 39.82 49.63
N PRO A 6 -1.66 40.07 49.16
CA PRO A 6 -2.65 39.01 48.96
C PRO A 6 -2.27 38.14 47.74
N LYS A 7 -2.24 36.81 47.93
CA LYS A 7 -2.17 35.84 46.84
C LYS A 7 -3.43 35.96 45.98
N GLN A 8 -3.32 36.61 44.82
CA GLN A 8 -4.34 36.52 43.77
C GLN A 8 -4.37 35.09 43.23
N SER A 9 -5.45 34.36 43.52
CA SER A 9 -5.78 33.11 42.84
C SER A 9 -6.11 33.43 41.38
N LEU A 10 -5.22 33.06 40.45
CA LEU A 10 -5.53 33.03 39.03
C LEU A 10 -6.77 32.14 38.82
N PRO A 11 -7.81 32.61 38.11
CA PRO A 11 -8.92 31.76 37.75
C PRO A 11 -8.36 30.63 36.88
N THR A 12 -8.45 29.40 37.37
CA THR A 12 -8.23 28.19 36.57
C THR A 12 -9.36 28.12 35.57
N ASP A 13 -9.19 28.81 34.44
CA ASP A 13 -10.08 28.67 33.29
C ASP A 13 -10.06 27.19 32.91
N PRO A 14 -11.19 26.46 32.98
CA PRO A 14 -11.19 25.05 32.62
C PRO A 14 -10.67 24.95 31.19
N GLY A 15 -9.54 24.26 31.03
CA GLY A 15 -8.90 24.09 29.73
C GLY A 15 -9.92 23.66 28.67
N PRO A 16 -9.71 24.01 27.39
CA PRO A 16 -10.70 23.82 26.35
C PRO A 16 -11.19 22.37 26.33
N THR A 17 -12.43 22.18 26.74
CA THR A 17 -13.07 20.87 26.77
C THR A 17 -13.50 20.50 25.34
N LEU A 18 -13.43 19.21 24.99
CA LEU A 18 -13.67 18.73 23.62
C LEU A 18 -15.07 19.10 23.07
N ASP A 19 -16.05 19.28 23.95
CA ASP A 19 -17.41 19.75 23.64
C ASP A 19 -17.48 21.20 23.15
N ARG A 20 -16.42 22.00 23.37
CA ARG A 20 -16.32 23.39 22.91
C ARG A 20 -15.61 23.54 21.56
N LEU A 21 -15.09 22.46 20.98
CA LEU A 21 -14.43 22.53 19.68
C LEU A 21 -15.45 22.82 18.57
N PRO A 22 -15.11 23.68 17.60
CA PRO A 22 -15.95 23.90 16.43
C PRO A 22 -16.23 22.59 15.67
N SER A 23 -17.45 22.42 15.17
CA SER A 23 -17.88 21.20 14.46
C SER A 23 -16.98 20.82 13.29
N ILE A 24 -16.37 21.80 12.61
CA ILE A 24 -15.41 21.59 11.52
C ILE A 24 -14.11 20.95 12.00
N VAL A 25 -13.64 21.30 13.21
CA VAL A 25 -12.45 20.71 13.84
C VAL A 25 -12.75 19.27 14.22
N LEU A 26 -13.90 19.01 14.87
CA LEU A 26 -14.34 17.65 15.21
C LEU A 26 -14.51 16.77 13.96
N GLY A 27 -15.06 17.31 12.87
CA GLY A 27 -15.17 16.63 11.60
C GLY A 27 -13.82 16.31 10.94
N ASN A 28 -12.86 17.23 11.02
CA ASN A 28 -11.50 17.00 10.52
C ASN A 28 -10.75 15.97 11.35
N LEU A 29 -10.86 16.01 12.68
CA LEU A 29 -10.30 14.98 13.57
C LEU A 29 -10.89 13.61 13.26
N ALA A 30 -12.21 13.51 13.16
CA ALA A 30 -12.90 12.27 12.80
C ALA A 30 -12.45 11.74 11.43
N ARG A 31 -12.29 12.62 10.43
CA ARG A 31 -11.78 12.24 9.10
C ARG A 31 -10.34 11.77 9.14
N ILE A 32 -9.48 12.46 9.89
CA ILE A 32 -8.07 12.08 10.06
C ILE A 32 -7.99 10.71 10.72
N LEU A 33 -8.71 10.51 11.82
CA LEU A 33 -8.75 9.24 12.55
C LEU A 33 -9.26 8.10 11.66
N ALA A 34 -10.30 8.33 10.86
CA ALA A 34 -10.82 7.33 9.91
C ALA A 34 -9.86 7.06 8.73
N SER A 35 -9.04 8.03 8.34
CA SER A 35 -8.15 7.91 7.16
C SER A 35 -6.74 7.39 7.46
N ARG A 36 -6.23 7.52 8.69
CA ARG A 36 -4.81 7.29 9.02
C ARG A 36 -4.53 6.04 9.84
N LEU A 37 -5.49 5.53 10.61
CA LEU A 37 -5.28 4.34 11.42
C LEU A 37 -5.76 3.13 10.59
N GLN A 38 -4.98 2.06 10.50
CA GLN A 38 -5.49 0.75 10.09
C GLN A 38 -5.24 -0.16 11.30
N PRO A 39 -6.27 -0.76 11.92
CA PRO A 39 -7.71 -0.71 11.60
C PRO A 39 -8.44 0.45 12.33
N ALA A 40 -8.44 1.69 11.77
CA ALA A 40 -9.05 2.92 12.35
C ALA A 40 -10.49 2.77 12.78
N ASP A 41 -11.25 2.00 12.02
CA ASP A 41 -12.71 2.08 12.03
C ASP A 41 -13.28 1.64 13.37
N ASP A 42 -12.57 0.79 14.12
CA ASP A 42 -12.99 0.42 15.48
C ASP A 42 -12.82 1.55 16.48
N THR A 43 -11.67 2.22 16.45
CA THR A 43 -11.36 3.31 17.37
C THR A 43 -12.29 4.50 17.13
N VAL A 44 -12.57 4.84 15.88
CA VAL A 44 -13.48 5.94 15.54
C VAL A 44 -14.92 5.63 15.93
N LEU A 45 -15.40 4.40 15.70
CA LEU A 45 -16.75 4.00 16.10
C LEU A 45 -16.88 3.89 17.61
N ARG A 46 -15.87 3.37 18.32
CA ARG A 46 -15.81 3.35 19.79
C ARG A 46 -15.80 4.78 20.35
N LEU A 47 -15.04 5.69 19.75
CA LEU A 47 -15.05 7.11 20.13
C LEU A 47 -16.42 7.73 19.93
N ALA A 48 -17.07 7.46 18.80
CA ALA A 48 -18.44 7.91 18.53
C ALA A 48 -19.40 7.47 19.64
N LEU A 49 -19.31 6.21 20.06
CA LEU A 49 -20.16 5.62 21.10
C LEU A 49 -19.78 6.09 22.53
N ALA A 50 -18.51 6.39 22.78
CA ALA A 50 -18.01 6.82 24.08
C ALA A 50 -18.24 8.32 24.35
N ALA A 51 -18.29 9.15 23.31
CA ALA A 51 -18.39 10.59 23.42
C ALA A 51 -19.52 11.16 22.54
N PRO A 52 -20.66 11.58 23.13
CA PRO A 52 -21.82 12.09 22.36
C PRO A 52 -21.49 13.24 21.39
N VAL A 53 -20.54 14.12 21.75
CA VAL A 53 -20.09 15.22 20.88
C VAL A 53 -19.43 14.71 19.59
N PHE A 54 -18.77 13.54 19.63
CA PHE A 54 -18.12 12.93 18.49
C PHE A 54 -19.04 12.01 17.69
N TYR A 55 -20.19 11.60 18.24
CA TYR A 55 -21.07 10.62 17.60
C TYR A 55 -21.39 10.98 16.14
N ALA A 56 -21.96 12.17 15.90
CA ALA A 56 -22.31 12.59 14.54
C ALA A 56 -21.09 12.90 13.65
N PRO A 57 -20.05 13.63 14.09
CA PRO A 57 -18.83 13.84 13.29
C PRO A 57 -18.13 12.53 12.88
N CYS A 58 -17.94 11.61 13.82
CA CYS A 58 -17.30 10.31 13.58
C CYS A 58 -18.13 9.46 12.63
N LEU A 59 -19.44 9.33 12.83
CA LEU A 59 -20.29 8.58 11.90
C LEU A 59 -20.29 9.18 10.50
N ARG A 60 -20.34 10.50 10.36
CA ARG A 60 -20.24 11.16 9.04
C ARG A 60 -18.89 10.92 8.38
N ALA A 61 -17.79 10.93 9.15
CA ALA A 61 -16.47 10.64 8.64
C ALA A 61 -16.38 9.18 8.16
N VAL A 62 -16.85 8.23 8.97
CA VAL A 62 -16.91 6.80 8.61
C VAL A 62 -17.76 6.62 7.35
N ILE A 63 -19.00 7.10 7.31
CA ILE A 63 -19.90 6.98 6.13
C ILE A 63 -19.24 7.51 4.85
N ARG A 64 -18.47 8.61 4.92
CA ARG A 64 -17.81 9.20 3.75
C ARG A 64 -16.51 8.50 3.33
N THR A 65 -15.84 7.83 4.26
CA THR A 65 -14.54 7.19 4.02
C THR A 65 -14.66 5.69 3.77
N THR A 66 -15.70 5.05 4.29
CA THR A 66 -16.08 3.67 3.98
C THR A 66 -16.54 3.57 2.52
N THR A 67 -15.99 2.61 1.78
CA THR A 67 -16.47 2.26 0.45
C THR A 67 -17.74 1.40 0.58
N ALA A 68 -18.85 1.85 -0.02
CA ALA A 68 -20.03 1.01 -0.17
C ALA A 68 -19.85 0.06 -1.36
N TYR A 69 -20.12 -1.24 -1.17
CA TYR A 69 -20.02 -2.26 -2.21
C TYR A 69 -21.43 -2.77 -2.55
N SER A 70 -21.79 -2.81 -3.85
CA SER A 70 -23.12 -3.24 -4.27
C SER A 70 -23.36 -4.76 -4.18
N PHE A 71 -22.30 -5.56 -4.06
CA PHE A 71 -22.37 -7.02 -4.24
C PHE A 71 -22.05 -7.84 -2.99
N ASP A 72 -21.29 -7.29 -2.05
CA ASP A 72 -20.74 -8.11 -0.97
C ASP A 72 -21.76 -8.47 0.11
N ILE A 73 -22.86 -7.72 0.25
CA ILE A 73 -23.74 -7.87 1.41
C ILE A 73 -25.16 -7.43 1.08
N ASN A 74 -25.93 -8.36 0.51
CA ASN A 74 -27.38 -8.20 0.48
C ASN A 74 -27.93 -8.61 1.83
N VAL A 75 -28.53 -7.66 2.53
CA VAL A 75 -29.30 -7.93 3.73
C VAL A 75 -30.76 -8.06 3.33
N SER A 76 -31.37 -9.21 3.59
CA SER A 76 -32.82 -9.30 3.52
C SER A 76 -33.42 -8.72 4.81
N LEU A 77 -34.27 -7.72 4.65
CA LEU A 77 -35.09 -7.17 5.71
C LEU A 77 -36.51 -7.63 5.38
N ASP A 78 -36.99 -8.67 6.07
CA ASP A 78 -38.34 -9.16 5.87
C ASP A 78 -39.33 -7.98 6.03
N SER A 79 -40.09 -7.71 4.97
CA SER A 79 -40.92 -6.52 4.85
C SER A 79 -42.28 -6.68 5.53
N ASN A 80 -42.62 -7.89 5.99
CA ASN A 80 -43.97 -8.23 6.45
C ASN A 80 -44.17 -8.23 7.97
N GLU A 81 -43.09 -8.18 8.77
CA GLU A 81 -43.13 -7.95 10.22
C GLU A 81 -42.10 -6.86 10.55
N GLU A 82 -42.26 -6.07 11.63
CA GLU A 82 -41.18 -5.16 12.04
C GLU A 82 -39.89 -5.99 12.16
N PRO A 83 -38.91 -5.87 11.23
CA PRO A 83 -37.83 -6.82 11.15
C PRO A 83 -36.88 -6.48 12.29
N THR A 84 -37.20 -7.01 13.47
CA THR A 84 -36.42 -6.76 14.68
C THR A 84 -35.08 -7.43 14.56
N LEU A 85 -34.98 -8.54 13.84
CA LEU A 85 -33.76 -9.31 13.64
C LEU A 85 -33.29 -9.31 12.19
N VAL A 86 -31.97 -9.28 12.01
CA VAL A 86 -31.28 -9.27 10.73
C VAL A 86 -30.04 -10.16 10.83
N GLN A 87 -29.75 -10.97 9.81
CA GLN A 87 -28.55 -11.80 9.79
C GLN A 87 -27.34 -10.96 9.35
N LEU A 88 -26.39 -10.76 10.27
CA LEU A 88 -25.16 -10.00 10.03
C LEU A 88 -23.94 -10.79 10.50
N SER A 89 -22.78 -10.56 9.90
CA SER A 89 -21.49 -11.10 10.39
C SER A 89 -20.58 -10.01 10.90
N THR A 90 -19.61 -10.37 11.75
CA THR A 90 -18.59 -9.43 12.29
C THR A 90 -17.81 -8.72 11.19
N ARG A 91 -17.59 -9.40 10.04
CA ARG A 91 -16.92 -8.85 8.84
C ARG A 91 -17.68 -7.71 8.17
N GLN A 92 -18.96 -7.53 8.49
CA GLN A 92 -19.82 -6.48 7.94
C GLN A 92 -19.86 -5.25 8.83
N VAL A 93 -19.45 -5.35 10.10
CA VAL A 93 -19.37 -4.20 11.01
C VAL A 93 -18.46 -3.13 10.39
N LYS A 94 -18.90 -1.88 10.44
CA LYS A 94 -18.31 -0.69 9.78
C LYS A 94 -18.40 -0.67 8.25
N LYS A 95 -19.08 -1.63 7.63
CA LYS A 95 -19.36 -1.60 6.20
C LYS A 95 -20.75 -1.05 5.94
N LEU A 96 -20.89 -0.46 4.76
CA LEU A 96 -22.19 -0.10 4.21
C LEU A 96 -22.80 -1.32 3.54
N VAL A 97 -24.03 -1.64 3.91
CA VAL A 97 -24.81 -2.77 3.38
C VAL A 97 -26.05 -2.26 2.68
N PHE A 98 -26.44 -2.96 1.63
CA PHE A 98 -27.64 -2.64 0.86
C PHE A 98 -28.75 -3.64 1.20
N ALA A 99 -29.90 -3.13 1.60
CA ALA A 99 -31.08 -3.95 1.83
C ALA A 99 -31.94 -3.96 0.57
N ASN A 100 -31.93 -5.08 -0.15
CA ASN A 100 -32.65 -5.24 -1.42
C ASN A 100 -34.14 -4.93 -1.29
N ASP A 101 -34.76 -5.40 -0.20
CA ASP A 101 -36.21 -5.32 0.01
C ASP A 101 -36.69 -3.86 0.18
N THR A 102 -35.80 -2.99 0.68
CA THR A 102 -36.14 -1.57 0.95
C THR A 102 -35.41 -0.59 0.03
N CYS A 103 -34.48 -1.07 -0.80
CA CYS A 103 -33.53 -0.28 -1.58
C CYS A 103 -32.81 0.80 -0.74
N ARG A 104 -32.43 0.48 0.50
CA ARG A 104 -31.77 1.41 1.44
C ARG A 104 -30.38 0.95 1.81
N TRP A 105 -29.51 1.92 2.03
CA TRP A 105 -28.17 1.71 2.57
C TRP A 105 -28.19 1.84 4.09
N TYR A 106 -27.43 0.98 4.75
CA TYR A 106 -27.23 1.02 6.19
C TYR A 106 -25.74 0.91 6.50
N LEU A 107 -25.27 1.65 7.48
CA LEU A 107 -23.97 1.41 8.11
C LEU A 107 -24.18 0.38 9.21
N VAL A 108 -23.45 -0.73 9.16
CA VAL A 108 -23.50 -1.75 10.20
C VAL A 108 -22.68 -1.27 11.40
N LEU A 109 -23.36 -1.06 12.52
CA LEU A 109 -22.76 -0.71 13.81
C LEU A 109 -22.35 -1.99 14.55
N ALA A 110 -21.90 -1.83 15.80
CA ALA A 110 -21.69 -2.96 16.69
C ALA A 110 -22.95 -3.84 16.77
N LEU A 111 -22.76 -5.15 16.57
CA LEU A 111 -23.85 -6.12 16.55
C LEU A 111 -24.46 -6.24 17.96
N ARG A 112 -25.77 -6.07 18.08
CA ARG A 112 -26.51 -6.08 19.35
C ARG A 112 -27.79 -6.85 19.18
N ASP A 113 -28.25 -7.55 20.21
CA ASP A 113 -29.58 -8.15 20.23
C ASP A 113 -30.68 -7.10 20.50
N ASN A 114 -31.94 -7.53 20.59
CA ASN A 114 -33.08 -6.66 20.90
C ASN A 114 -33.01 -6.02 22.30
N ASN A 115 -32.24 -6.62 23.22
CA ASN A 115 -31.98 -6.13 24.56
C ASN A 115 -30.76 -5.19 24.64
N ARG A 116 -30.19 -4.82 23.48
CA ARG A 116 -28.97 -3.99 23.33
C ARG A 116 -27.69 -4.66 23.84
N VAL A 117 -27.72 -5.97 24.12
CA VAL A 117 -26.55 -6.75 24.54
C VAL A 117 -25.63 -6.90 23.33
N LEU A 118 -24.35 -6.59 23.52
CA LEU A 118 -23.34 -6.75 22.47
C LEU A 118 -23.21 -8.24 22.11
N LEU A 119 -23.37 -8.56 20.84
CA LEU A 119 -23.13 -9.89 20.33
C LEU A 119 -21.62 -10.03 20.07
N GLN A 120 -21.03 -11.14 20.48
CA GLN A 120 -19.65 -11.52 20.15
C GLN A 120 -19.65 -12.79 19.29
N PRO A 121 -19.94 -12.68 17.98
CA PRO A 121 -19.92 -13.84 17.10
C PRO A 121 -18.50 -14.35 16.92
N SER A 122 -18.36 -15.67 16.78
CA SER A 122 -17.16 -16.25 16.16
C SER A 122 -16.97 -15.68 14.75
N ASP A 123 -15.74 -15.36 14.38
CA ASP A 123 -15.43 -14.86 13.04
C ASP A 123 -16.00 -15.81 11.97
N SER A 124 -16.77 -15.24 11.03
CA SER A 124 -17.47 -15.89 9.89
C SER A 124 -18.93 -16.33 10.06
N LYS A 125 -19.48 -16.49 11.28
CA LYS A 125 -20.89 -16.88 11.42
C LYS A 125 -21.83 -15.67 11.30
N LEU A 126 -22.89 -15.83 10.52
CA LEU A 126 -24.03 -14.91 10.57
C LEU A 126 -24.72 -15.06 11.93
N VAL A 127 -25.07 -13.93 12.54
CA VAL A 127 -25.83 -13.86 13.79
C VAL A 127 -27.09 -13.04 13.59
N GLU A 128 -28.13 -13.38 14.33
CA GLU A 128 -29.35 -12.58 14.41
C GLU A 128 -29.07 -11.35 15.28
N ALA A 129 -28.81 -10.22 14.62
CA ALA A 129 -28.63 -8.93 15.26
C ALA A 129 -29.91 -8.09 15.16
N SER A 130 -30.08 -7.13 16.05
CA SER A 130 -31.20 -6.22 16.04
C SER A 130 -31.00 -5.15 14.98
N SER A 131 -31.89 -5.08 13.99
CA SER A 131 -31.80 -4.04 12.94
C SER A 131 -31.81 -2.63 13.54
N ARG A 132 -32.60 -2.42 14.60
CA ARG A 132 -32.74 -1.14 15.30
C ARG A 132 -31.45 -0.64 15.96
N TRP A 133 -30.62 -1.55 16.46
CA TRP A 133 -29.43 -1.22 17.23
C TRP A 133 -28.13 -1.42 16.45
N SER A 134 -28.18 -2.21 15.37
CA SER A 134 -27.02 -2.59 14.58
C SER A 134 -27.00 -2.01 13.18
N LEU A 135 -28.10 -1.42 12.69
CA LEU A 135 -28.14 -0.74 11.39
C LEU A 135 -28.45 0.74 11.58
N LEU A 136 -27.57 1.59 11.05
CA LEU A 136 -27.82 3.03 10.93
C LEU A 136 -28.23 3.32 9.49
N PRO A 137 -29.45 3.81 9.22
CA PRO A 137 -29.85 4.21 7.88
C PRO A 137 -28.92 5.30 7.33
N VAL A 138 -28.36 5.07 6.15
CA VAL A 138 -27.48 6.00 5.46
C VAL A 138 -28.17 6.50 4.20
N PRO A 139 -28.55 7.79 4.14
CA PRO A 139 -29.04 8.37 2.91
C PRO A 139 -27.98 8.25 1.80
N LEU A 140 -28.40 7.85 0.60
CA LEU A 140 -27.48 7.61 -0.52
C LEU A 140 -26.57 8.81 -0.80
N TRP A 141 -27.08 10.04 -0.66
CA TRP A 141 -26.31 11.28 -0.86
C TRP A 141 -25.15 11.49 0.14
N GLN A 142 -25.08 10.74 1.24
CA GLN A 142 -23.94 10.80 2.17
C GLN A 142 -22.76 9.93 1.75
N VAL A 143 -22.98 8.99 0.83
CA VAL A 143 -21.97 8.04 0.36
C VAL A 143 -21.08 8.72 -0.68
N SER A 144 -19.82 8.96 -0.35
CA SER A 144 -18.84 9.57 -1.28
C SER A 144 -17.90 8.56 -1.95
N ARG A 145 -17.86 7.31 -1.49
CA ARG A 145 -17.08 6.22 -2.08
C ARG A 145 -17.99 5.04 -2.37
N PHE A 146 -18.06 4.64 -3.62
CA PHE A 146 -19.02 3.64 -4.07
C PHE A 146 -18.34 2.67 -5.03
N CYS A 147 -18.58 1.38 -4.86
CA CYS A 147 -18.09 0.31 -5.73
C CYS A 147 -19.28 -0.53 -6.17
N VAL A 148 -19.45 -0.67 -7.49
CA VAL A 148 -20.55 -1.41 -8.08
C VAL A 148 -20.01 -2.57 -8.87
N TYR A 149 -20.54 -3.76 -8.62
CA TYR A 149 -20.31 -4.95 -9.43
C TYR A 149 -21.58 -5.32 -10.17
N PHE A 150 -21.46 -5.34 -11.49
CA PHE A 150 -22.51 -5.76 -12.40
C PHE A 150 -22.29 -7.23 -12.79
N SER A 151 -22.59 -8.16 -11.87
CA SER A 151 -22.63 -9.60 -12.15
C SER A 151 -24.01 -10.05 -12.64
N GLY A 152 -24.05 -11.16 -13.38
CA GLY A 152 -25.30 -11.88 -13.64
C GLY A 152 -26.05 -11.53 -14.93
N MET A 153 -25.53 -10.63 -15.77
CA MET A 153 -26.16 -10.29 -17.06
C MET A 153 -25.87 -11.28 -18.19
N GLU A 154 -25.64 -12.56 -17.90
CA GLU A 154 -25.45 -13.57 -18.97
C GLU A 154 -26.77 -13.96 -19.65
N ASN A 155 -27.91 -13.78 -18.96
CA ASN A 155 -29.23 -14.20 -19.45
C ASN A 155 -30.16 -13.03 -19.86
N GLY A 156 -29.66 -11.81 -19.99
CA GLY A 156 -30.43 -10.68 -20.55
C GLY A 156 -31.57 -10.10 -19.70
N ASP A 157 -31.90 -10.66 -18.54
CA ASP A 157 -33.17 -10.34 -17.83
C ASP A 157 -33.08 -9.52 -16.53
N SER A 158 -31.89 -9.10 -16.10
CA SER A 158 -31.74 -8.40 -14.81
C SER A 158 -31.78 -6.86 -14.97
N LYS A 159 -32.99 -6.28 -14.82
CA LYS A 159 -33.26 -4.84 -14.68
C LYS A 159 -32.83 -4.24 -13.32
N LEU A 160 -31.67 -4.58 -12.79
CA LEU A 160 -31.21 -3.93 -11.56
C LEU A 160 -30.68 -2.54 -11.90
N SER A 161 -31.55 -1.53 -11.80
CA SER A 161 -31.16 -0.13 -11.86
C SER A 161 -30.47 0.25 -10.55
N ILE A 162 -29.15 0.07 -10.49
CA ILE A 162 -28.35 0.49 -9.34
C ILE A 162 -28.16 2.01 -9.43
N ALA A 163 -28.71 2.75 -8.47
CA ALA A 163 -28.51 4.19 -8.37
C ALA A 163 -27.14 4.51 -7.77
N ILE A 164 -26.29 5.24 -8.52
CA ILE A 164 -25.03 5.76 -8.00
C ILE A 164 -25.33 6.97 -7.09
N PRO A 165 -24.66 7.09 -5.92
CA PRO A 165 -24.77 8.28 -5.09
C PRO A 165 -24.51 9.59 -5.84
N PRO A 166 -25.39 10.60 -5.72
CA PRO A 166 -25.27 11.86 -6.48
C PRO A 166 -24.03 12.68 -6.09
N TYR A 167 -23.48 12.46 -4.89
CA TYR A 167 -22.26 13.09 -4.40
C TYR A 167 -21.07 12.12 -4.32
N CYS A 168 -21.12 11.01 -5.07
CA CYS A 168 -20.00 10.08 -5.15
C CYS A 168 -18.77 10.81 -5.72
N GLN A 169 -17.66 10.75 -5.00
CA GLN A 169 -16.37 11.30 -5.42
C GLN A 169 -15.42 10.22 -5.92
N VAL A 170 -15.54 8.99 -5.41
CA VAL A 170 -14.74 7.83 -5.81
C VAL A 170 -15.67 6.71 -6.23
N LEU A 171 -15.66 6.34 -7.50
CA LEU A 171 -16.51 5.28 -8.06
C LEU A 171 -15.63 4.13 -8.56
N GLY A 172 -15.85 2.93 -8.04
CA GLY A 172 -15.34 1.68 -8.57
C GLY A 172 -16.39 0.96 -9.38
N LEU A 173 -16.05 0.49 -10.58
CA LEU A 173 -16.94 -0.28 -11.44
C LEU A 173 -16.29 -1.62 -11.78
N ARG A 174 -17.09 -2.68 -11.71
CA ARG A 174 -16.70 -4.08 -11.93
C ARG A 174 -17.78 -4.80 -12.76
N GLY A 175 -17.42 -5.84 -13.52
CA GLY A 175 -18.36 -6.64 -14.31
C GLY A 175 -18.90 -5.96 -15.58
N ARG A 176 -20.08 -6.39 -16.06
CA ARG A 176 -20.71 -5.90 -17.30
C ARG A 176 -21.45 -4.58 -17.08
N ILE A 177 -20.73 -3.47 -17.17
CA ILE A 177 -21.25 -2.13 -16.85
C ILE A 177 -22.27 -1.68 -17.91
N PRO A 178 -23.49 -1.24 -17.53
CA PRO A 178 -24.53 -0.80 -18.46
C PRO A 178 -24.28 0.65 -18.89
N TRP A 179 -23.19 0.86 -19.63
CA TRP A 179 -22.64 2.16 -19.96
C TRP A 179 -23.64 3.14 -20.57
N GLN A 180 -24.57 2.70 -21.42
CA GLN A 180 -25.56 3.60 -22.04
C GLN A 180 -26.50 4.23 -21.00
N THR A 181 -26.86 3.48 -19.95
CA THR A 181 -27.81 3.92 -18.92
C THR A 181 -27.15 4.40 -17.64
N LEU A 182 -25.82 4.27 -17.52
CA LEU A 182 -25.10 4.63 -16.31
C LEU A 182 -24.86 6.15 -16.22
N ASP A 183 -25.54 6.80 -15.29
CA ASP A 183 -25.33 8.21 -14.98
C ASP A 183 -24.17 8.40 -14.00
N LEU A 184 -23.13 9.11 -14.44
CA LEU A 184 -21.98 9.44 -13.59
C LEU A 184 -22.24 10.73 -12.81
N PRO A 185 -21.98 10.77 -11.49
CA PRO A 185 -22.27 11.94 -10.67
C PRO A 185 -21.31 13.09 -11.00
N LEU A 186 -21.83 14.32 -11.01
CA LEU A 186 -21.04 15.53 -11.30
C LEU A 186 -19.92 15.81 -10.28
N SER A 187 -19.97 15.19 -9.10
CA SER A 187 -18.94 15.27 -8.08
C SER A 187 -17.80 14.27 -8.25
N LEU A 188 -17.90 13.38 -9.24
CA LEU A 188 -16.94 12.29 -9.41
C LEU A 188 -15.56 12.84 -9.71
N PHE A 189 -14.62 12.54 -8.83
CA PHE A 189 -13.23 13.00 -8.92
C PHE A 189 -12.30 11.84 -9.31
N ARG A 190 -12.66 10.62 -8.92
CA ARG A 190 -11.87 9.41 -9.12
C ARG A 190 -12.74 8.27 -9.66
N LEU A 191 -12.33 7.70 -10.78
CA LEU A 191 -12.96 6.52 -11.38
C LEU A 191 -11.97 5.35 -11.39
N HIS A 192 -12.40 4.19 -10.88
CA HIS A 192 -11.66 2.94 -10.93
C HIS A 192 -12.45 1.92 -11.75
N LEU A 193 -11.85 1.39 -12.81
CA LEU A 193 -12.34 0.26 -13.57
C LEU A 193 -11.45 -0.93 -13.21
N TRP A 194 -12.03 -1.95 -12.57
CA TRP A 194 -11.28 -3.12 -12.09
C TRP A 194 -11.07 -4.16 -13.19
N SER A 195 -10.27 -5.19 -12.88
CA SER A 195 -9.79 -6.18 -13.85
C SER A 195 -10.93 -6.94 -14.55
N ASP A 196 -12.04 -7.12 -13.85
CA ASP A 196 -13.25 -7.79 -14.34
C ASP A 196 -14.31 -6.85 -14.92
N ALA A 197 -14.06 -5.53 -14.97
CA ALA A 197 -14.97 -4.63 -15.67
C ALA A 197 -14.98 -4.93 -17.18
N VAL A 198 -16.09 -4.67 -17.85
CA VAL A 198 -16.17 -4.71 -19.31
C VAL A 198 -16.27 -3.28 -19.82
N LEU A 199 -15.27 -2.85 -20.60
CA LEU A 199 -15.26 -1.52 -21.22
C LEU A 199 -16.45 -1.36 -22.20
N PRO A 200 -16.96 -0.13 -22.40
CA PRO A 200 -18.03 0.10 -23.36
C PRO A 200 -17.58 -0.31 -24.75
N SER A 201 -18.45 -0.80 -25.62
CA SER A 201 -18.09 -0.99 -27.03
C SER A 201 -17.67 0.35 -27.66
N TRP A 202 -16.82 0.30 -28.69
CA TRP A 202 -16.23 1.51 -29.30
C TRP A 202 -17.30 2.53 -29.78
N ASP A 203 -18.46 2.07 -30.25
CA ASP A 203 -19.59 2.90 -30.70
C ASP A 203 -20.29 3.64 -29.55
N VAL A 204 -20.17 3.11 -28.33
CA VAL A 204 -20.75 3.65 -27.09
C VAL A 204 -19.73 4.47 -26.31
N ALA A 205 -18.44 4.15 -26.45
CA ALA A 205 -17.36 4.75 -25.68
C ALA A 205 -17.32 6.28 -25.82
N SER A 206 -17.46 6.83 -27.02
CA SER A 206 -17.48 8.30 -27.24
C SER A 206 -18.63 8.99 -26.50
N GLN A 207 -19.80 8.34 -26.42
CA GLN A 207 -20.95 8.87 -25.69
C GLN A 207 -20.71 8.82 -24.18
N VAL A 208 -20.08 7.76 -23.69
CA VAL A 208 -19.71 7.61 -22.27
C VAL A 208 -18.71 8.68 -21.86
N VAL A 209 -17.66 8.87 -22.67
CA VAL A 209 -16.63 9.89 -22.49
C VAL A 209 -17.22 11.29 -22.43
N ALA A 210 -18.16 11.60 -23.32
CA ALA A 210 -18.82 12.91 -23.33
C ALA A 210 -19.61 13.21 -22.04
N ARG A 211 -19.96 12.19 -21.26
CA ARG A 211 -20.64 12.32 -19.96
C ARG A 211 -19.68 12.32 -18.77
N PHE A 212 -18.38 12.15 -18.98
CA PHE A 212 -17.43 12.22 -17.88
C PHE A 212 -17.46 13.62 -17.25
N PRO A 213 -17.60 13.72 -15.92
CA PRO A 213 -17.72 15.01 -15.28
C PRO A 213 -16.38 15.74 -15.31
N ARG A 214 -16.43 17.06 -15.46
CA ARG A 214 -15.24 17.93 -15.47
C ARG A 214 -14.46 17.93 -14.16
N SER A 215 -15.01 17.36 -13.08
CA SER A 215 -14.33 17.16 -11.80
C SER A 215 -13.42 15.94 -11.78
N LEU A 216 -13.51 15.05 -12.77
CA LEU A 216 -12.69 13.85 -12.86
C LEU A 216 -11.22 14.24 -13.00
N ARG A 217 -10.38 13.78 -12.07
CA ARG A 217 -8.93 14.02 -12.04
C ARG A 217 -8.12 12.73 -12.04
N PHE A 218 -8.70 11.65 -11.52
CA PHE A 218 -8.02 10.37 -11.43
C PHE A 218 -8.82 9.32 -12.18
N ILE A 219 -8.15 8.61 -13.07
CA ILE A 219 -8.71 7.45 -13.77
C ILE A 219 -7.74 6.29 -13.55
N SER A 220 -8.25 5.19 -13.02
CA SER A 220 -7.53 3.92 -12.93
C SER A 220 -8.30 2.88 -13.73
N ILE A 221 -7.58 2.23 -14.63
CA ILE A 221 -8.09 1.17 -15.49
C ILE A 221 -7.16 -0.02 -15.26
N ASN A 222 -7.48 -0.80 -14.24
CA ASN A 222 -6.86 -2.09 -14.05
C ASN A 222 -7.67 -3.04 -14.91
N GLN A 223 -7.30 -3.28 -16.17
CA GLN A 223 -8.11 -4.11 -17.07
C GLN A 223 -7.27 -5.17 -17.74
N THR A 224 -7.87 -6.34 -17.81
CA THR A 224 -7.38 -7.42 -18.64
C THR A 224 -7.84 -7.10 -20.06
N VAL A 225 -6.98 -6.50 -20.89
CA VAL A 225 -7.33 -6.17 -22.30
C VAL A 225 -7.38 -7.45 -23.13
N ARG A 226 -8.23 -8.43 -22.77
CA ARG A 226 -8.22 -9.79 -23.30
C ARG A 226 -8.52 -9.88 -24.79
N THR A 227 -9.20 -8.88 -25.35
CA THR A 227 -9.66 -8.88 -26.74
C THR A 227 -9.32 -7.57 -27.45
N ARG A 228 -9.18 -7.62 -28.79
CA ARG A 228 -9.01 -6.41 -29.63
C ARG A 228 -10.10 -5.36 -29.39
N SER A 229 -11.34 -5.81 -29.18
CA SER A 229 -12.47 -4.91 -28.91
C SER A 229 -12.26 -4.07 -27.65
N CYS A 230 -11.61 -4.60 -26.61
CA CYS A 230 -11.27 -3.82 -25.42
C CYS A 230 -10.22 -2.74 -25.72
N GLY A 231 -9.33 -2.98 -26.68
CA GLY A 231 -8.32 -2.03 -27.12
C GLY A 231 -8.94 -0.76 -27.74
N ASP A 232 -9.87 -0.91 -28.68
CA ASP A 232 -10.52 0.24 -29.34
C ASP A 232 -11.37 1.07 -28.36
N SER A 233 -12.02 0.38 -27.41
CA SER A 233 -12.74 1.01 -26.31
C SER A 233 -11.82 1.81 -25.40
N LEU A 234 -10.67 1.22 -25.05
CA LEU A 234 -9.65 1.88 -24.23
C LEU A 234 -9.04 3.09 -24.95
N VAL A 235 -8.76 2.97 -26.25
CA VAL A 235 -8.34 4.11 -27.10
C VAL A 235 -9.33 5.25 -27.00
N THR A 236 -10.62 4.94 -27.18
CA THR A 236 -11.68 5.96 -27.10
C THR A 236 -11.79 6.57 -25.70
N LEU A 237 -11.64 5.74 -24.66
CA LEU A 237 -11.61 6.19 -23.26
C LEU A 237 -10.36 6.98 -22.88
N LEU A 238 -9.25 6.87 -23.61
CA LEU A 238 -8.06 7.69 -23.43
C LEU A 238 -8.08 8.94 -24.30
N ASP A 239 -8.84 8.94 -25.40
CA ASP A 239 -9.03 10.10 -26.28
C ASP A 239 -9.97 11.18 -25.71
N LEU A 240 -9.92 11.38 -24.38
CA LEU A 240 -10.72 12.34 -23.62
C LEU A 240 -10.29 13.78 -23.90
N ASP A 241 -11.03 14.51 -24.73
CA ASP A 241 -10.78 15.95 -24.94
C ASP A 241 -11.13 16.83 -23.72
N SER A 242 -11.98 16.33 -22.81
CA SER A 242 -12.61 17.14 -21.75
C SER A 242 -12.04 16.92 -20.35
N VAL A 243 -11.11 15.98 -20.19
CA VAL A 243 -10.69 15.52 -18.87
C VAL A 243 -9.40 16.19 -18.45
N THR A 244 -9.48 16.95 -17.36
CA THR A 244 -8.33 17.51 -16.63
C THR A 244 -7.67 16.42 -15.79
N ALA A 245 -7.23 15.33 -16.42
CA ALA A 245 -6.61 14.23 -15.70
C ALA A 245 -5.34 14.75 -15.02
N GLN A 246 -5.24 14.48 -13.72
CA GLN A 246 -4.03 14.68 -12.91
C GLN A 246 -3.32 13.37 -12.68
N ARG A 247 -4.04 12.24 -12.72
CA ARG A 247 -3.45 10.92 -12.58
C ARG A 247 -4.16 9.88 -13.43
N VAL A 248 -3.35 9.05 -14.09
CA VAL A 248 -3.80 7.94 -14.91
C VAL A 248 -3.03 6.69 -14.49
N ASP A 249 -3.76 5.65 -14.10
CA ASP A 249 -3.17 4.36 -13.74
C ASP A 249 -3.73 3.29 -14.70
N LEU A 250 -2.87 2.60 -15.43
CA LEU A 250 -3.23 1.55 -16.37
C LEU A 250 -2.49 0.26 -16.01
N THR A 251 -3.22 -0.83 -15.83
CA THR A 251 -2.65 -2.18 -15.67
C THR A 251 -3.03 -3.02 -16.88
N PHE A 252 -2.06 -3.66 -17.51
CA PHE A 252 -2.22 -4.50 -18.70
C PHE A 252 -1.97 -5.97 -18.37
N GLU A 253 -2.92 -6.88 -18.57
CA GLU A 253 -2.60 -8.33 -18.41
C GLU A 253 -2.07 -8.98 -19.69
N THR A 254 -2.34 -8.39 -20.85
CA THR A 254 -2.15 -9.08 -22.12
C THR A 254 -0.73 -9.06 -22.63
N SER A 255 -0.43 -10.12 -23.39
CA SER A 255 0.83 -10.30 -24.11
C SER A 255 0.99 -9.36 -25.31
N GLN A 256 0.34 -8.21 -25.35
CA GLN A 256 0.58 -7.15 -26.34
C GLN A 256 -0.29 -5.95 -25.97
N PRO A 257 0.30 -4.81 -25.57
CA PRO A 257 -0.43 -3.56 -25.60
C PRO A 257 -0.76 -3.25 -27.05
N VAL A 258 -2.01 -2.88 -27.32
CA VAL A 258 -2.42 -2.47 -28.66
C VAL A 258 -1.72 -1.15 -28.94
N THR A 259 -0.86 -1.06 -29.96
CA THR A 259 -0.14 0.18 -30.35
C THR A 259 -1.04 1.42 -30.35
N ASN A 260 -2.30 1.26 -30.75
CA ASN A 260 -3.31 2.33 -30.71
C ASN A 260 -3.57 2.87 -29.30
N VAL A 261 -3.58 2.01 -28.26
CA VAL A 261 -3.76 2.42 -26.86
C VAL A 261 -2.62 3.31 -26.40
N MET A 262 -1.37 2.94 -26.75
CA MET A 262 -0.21 3.75 -26.42
C MET A 262 -0.24 5.10 -27.14
N LEU A 263 -0.65 5.12 -28.42
CA LEU A 263 -0.85 6.37 -29.15
C LEU A 263 -1.97 7.24 -28.53
N ALA A 264 -3.06 6.63 -28.06
CA ALA A 264 -4.12 7.33 -27.37
C ALA A 264 -3.65 7.88 -26.01
N LEU A 265 -2.84 7.12 -25.27
CA LEU A 265 -2.19 7.59 -24.06
C LEU A 265 -1.26 8.77 -24.35
N ALA A 266 -0.45 8.70 -25.40
CA ALA A 266 0.41 9.80 -25.84
C ALA A 266 -0.38 11.10 -26.07
N ARG A 267 -1.53 11.00 -26.75
CA ARG A 267 -2.43 12.13 -26.97
C ARG A 267 -3.07 12.63 -25.67
N LEU A 268 -3.47 11.73 -24.77
CA LEU A 268 -4.00 12.10 -23.47
C LEU A 268 -2.98 12.90 -22.67
N VAL A 269 -1.75 12.39 -22.58
CA VAL A 269 -0.62 13.03 -21.90
C VAL A 269 -0.35 14.41 -22.51
N ALA A 270 -0.21 14.49 -23.84
CA ALA A 270 0.04 15.76 -24.55
C ALA A 270 -1.06 16.81 -24.31
N ARG A 271 -2.32 16.39 -24.14
CA ARG A 271 -3.47 17.27 -23.85
C ARG A 271 -3.66 17.58 -22.37
N SER A 272 -2.97 16.89 -21.47
CA SER A 272 -3.16 16.98 -20.02
C SER A 272 -1.94 17.63 -19.35
N PRO A 273 -1.75 18.96 -19.46
CA PRO A 273 -0.62 19.65 -18.83
C PRO A 273 -0.66 19.60 -17.29
N SER A 274 -1.81 19.23 -16.70
CA SER A 274 -1.98 19.01 -15.26
C SER A 274 -1.65 17.59 -14.82
N LEU A 275 -1.20 16.70 -15.72
CA LEU A 275 -0.89 15.33 -15.37
C LEU A 275 0.33 15.30 -14.44
N THR A 276 0.10 14.89 -13.20
CA THR A 276 1.13 14.80 -12.16
C THR A 276 1.48 13.35 -11.82
N GLY A 277 0.66 12.38 -12.23
CA GLY A 277 0.84 10.97 -11.90
C GLY A 277 0.58 10.06 -13.09
N LEU A 278 1.48 9.12 -13.36
CA LEU A 278 1.26 8.05 -14.33
C LEU A 278 1.74 6.72 -13.75
N THR A 279 0.87 5.71 -13.77
CA THR A 279 1.22 4.34 -13.42
C THR A 279 0.92 3.44 -14.61
N LEU A 280 1.91 2.70 -15.08
CA LEU A 280 1.78 1.69 -16.13
C LEU A 280 2.30 0.36 -15.60
N GLU A 281 1.42 -0.61 -15.45
CA GLU A 281 1.76 -1.93 -14.91
C GLU A 281 1.42 -3.02 -15.93
N GLY A 282 2.12 -4.16 -15.88
CA GLY A 282 1.74 -5.31 -16.70
C GLY A 282 2.28 -5.28 -18.14
N CYS A 283 3.23 -4.39 -18.42
CA CYS A 283 3.70 -4.13 -19.77
C CYS A 283 4.65 -5.24 -20.27
N LYS A 284 4.15 -6.19 -21.06
CA LYS A 284 4.93 -7.35 -21.53
C LYS A 284 5.78 -7.12 -22.79
N PHE A 285 5.36 -6.19 -23.66
CA PHE A 285 6.01 -5.93 -24.96
C PHE A 285 6.12 -4.42 -25.17
N LEU A 286 7.33 -3.95 -25.47
CA LEU A 286 7.65 -2.53 -25.60
C LEU A 286 7.82 -2.09 -27.05
N SER A 287 8.16 -3.00 -27.95
CA SER A 287 8.35 -2.79 -29.39
C SER A 287 7.14 -2.12 -30.08
N GLY A 288 5.93 -2.36 -29.56
CA GLY A 288 4.69 -1.71 -30.02
C GLY A 288 4.41 -0.33 -29.44
N TRP A 289 5.27 0.19 -28.56
CA TRP A 289 5.08 1.49 -27.91
C TRP A 289 5.61 2.60 -28.81
N ASP A 290 4.81 3.66 -28.92
CA ASP A 290 5.23 4.87 -29.60
C ASP A 290 6.11 5.69 -28.65
N PRO A 291 7.38 6.00 -29.03
CA PRO A 291 8.25 6.89 -28.26
C PRO A 291 7.62 8.26 -27.94
N LEU A 292 6.68 8.72 -28.78
CA LEU A 292 5.94 9.96 -28.54
C LEU A 292 5.13 9.95 -27.24
N THR A 293 4.79 8.76 -26.71
CA THR A 293 4.01 8.61 -25.47
C THR A 293 4.69 9.29 -24.29
N PHE A 294 5.97 8.96 -24.07
CA PHE A 294 6.72 9.55 -22.97
C PHE A 294 7.23 10.94 -23.35
N ALA A 295 7.60 11.18 -24.61
CA ALA A 295 8.05 12.51 -25.03
C ALA A 295 7.02 13.63 -24.76
N ALA A 296 5.74 13.28 -24.65
CA ALA A 296 4.66 14.19 -24.29
C ALA A 296 4.53 14.45 -22.77
N LEU A 297 5.18 13.67 -21.91
CA LEU A 297 5.09 13.83 -20.46
C LEU A 297 5.62 15.21 -20.04
N PRO A 298 5.03 15.80 -18.99
CA PRO A 298 5.57 17.02 -18.40
C PRO A 298 7.02 16.79 -17.98
N ARG A 299 7.95 17.56 -18.57
CA ARG A 299 9.38 17.45 -18.22
C ARG A 299 9.64 17.82 -16.76
N ASN A 300 8.81 18.70 -16.19
CA ASN A 300 8.86 19.13 -14.80
C ASN A 300 7.46 19.07 -14.16
N GLY A 301 7.40 18.95 -12.84
CA GLY A 301 6.15 18.98 -12.07
C GLY A 301 5.41 17.64 -12.00
N MET A 302 6.01 16.56 -12.51
CA MET A 302 5.48 15.22 -12.33
C MET A 302 5.81 14.74 -10.91
N HIS A 303 4.78 14.36 -10.16
CA HIS A 303 4.89 13.90 -8.78
C HIS A 303 5.15 12.39 -8.71
N ASP A 304 4.50 11.59 -9.54
CA ASP A 304 4.60 10.13 -9.48
C ASP A 304 4.69 9.52 -10.87
N LEU A 305 5.75 8.74 -11.12
CA LEU A 305 5.90 7.92 -12.31
C LEU A 305 6.24 6.50 -11.88
N ARG A 306 5.32 5.57 -12.11
CA ARG A 306 5.48 4.15 -11.81
C ARG A 306 5.37 3.31 -13.08
N LEU A 307 6.36 2.47 -13.30
CA LEU A 307 6.47 1.61 -14.46
C LEU A 307 6.78 0.18 -14.00
N THR A 308 5.93 -0.79 -14.33
CA THR A 308 6.17 -2.21 -14.07
C THR A 308 6.11 -2.97 -15.39
N PHE A 309 7.26 -3.50 -15.80
CA PHE A 309 7.47 -4.23 -17.03
C PHE A 309 7.63 -5.73 -16.76
N TYR A 310 6.99 -6.56 -17.59
CA TYR A 310 7.04 -8.03 -17.50
C TYR A 310 7.66 -8.59 -18.78
N LEU A 311 8.96 -8.40 -18.93
CA LEU A 311 9.61 -8.66 -20.19
C LEU A 311 9.98 -10.14 -20.33
N VAL A 312 9.56 -10.75 -21.43
CA VAL A 312 9.81 -12.18 -21.69
C VAL A 312 11.15 -12.31 -22.40
N ALA A 313 12.15 -12.85 -21.69
CA ALA A 313 13.57 -12.94 -22.09
C ALA A 313 13.83 -13.54 -23.48
N SER A 314 12.93 -14.39 -23.99
CA SER A 314 13.22 -15.23 -25.14
C SER A 314 12.93 -14.62 -26.52
N GLU A 315 12.39 -13.40 -26.66
CA GLU A 315 11.75 -13.06 -27.93
C GLU A 315 12.25 -11.85 -28.73
N ARG A 316 12.63 -10.68 -28.19
CA ARG A 316 12.82 -9.48 -29.07
C ARG A 316 13.81 -8.43 -28.55
N PRO A 317 15.02 -8.28 -29.14
CA PRO A 317 15.91 -7.13 -28.86
C PRO A 317 15.28 -5.77 -29.17
N GLU A 318 14.21 -5.75 -29.98
CA GLU A 318 13.41 -4.56 -30.27
C GLU A 318 12.73 -3.96 -29.03
N ASP A 319 12.39 -4.78 -28.03
CA ASP A 319 11.74 -4.31 -26.80
C ASP A 319 12.71 -3.48 -25.96
N LEU A 320 14.00 -3.82 -25.97
CA LEU A 320 15.04 -3.04 -25.30
C LEU A 320 15.35 -1.72 -26.02
N THR A 321 15.44 -1.77 -27.35
CA THR A 321 15.56 -0.54 -28.15
C THR A 321 14.32 0.34 -27.99
N ALA A 322 13.15 -0.25 -27.76
CA ALA A 322 11.96 0.51 -27.39
C ALA A 322 12.09 1.10 -25.98
N LEU A 323 12.55 0.35 -24.99
CA LEU A 323 12.75 0.84 -23.63
C LEU A 323 13.66 2.09 -23.60
N ASP A 324 14.79 2.05 -24.31
CA ASP A 324 15.70 3.20 -24.43
C ASP A 324 15.00 4.42 -25.06
N ARG A 325 14.29 4.22 -26.18
CA ARG A 325 13.50 5.27 -26.84
C ARG A 325 12.39 5.83 -25.96
N LEU A 326 11.81 5.03 -25.07
CA LEU A 326 10.80 5.51 -24.12
C LEU A 326 11.44 6.35 -23.03
N ALA A 327 12.64 5.99 -22.60
CA ALA A 327 13.40 6.70 -21.58
C ALA A 327 13.83 8.11 -22.04
N ASP A 328 14.14 8.31 -23.33
CA ASP A 328 14.35 9.65 -23.92
C ASP A 328 13.18 10.63 -23.65
N GLY A 329 11.97 10.06 -23.52
CA GLY A 329 10.75 10.79 -23.23
C GLY A 329 10.54 11.10 -21.75
N PHE A 330 11.28 10.47 -20.83
CA PHE A 330 11.01 10.62 -19.40
C PHE A 330 11.11 12.07 -18.92
N PRO A 331 10.36 12.43 -17.85
CA PRO A 331 10.58 13.70 -17.16
C PRO A 331 12.05 13.84 -16.74
N THR A 332 12.54 15.06 -16.61
CA THR A 332 13.91 15.26 -16.09
C THR A 332 13.96 15.07 -14.57
N THR A 333 12.87 15.41 -13.89
CA THR A 333 12.72 15.29 -12.44
C THR A 333 11.33 14.76 -12.09
N VAL A 334 11.28 13.93 -11.06
CA VAL A 334 10.03 13.44 -10.47
C VAL A 334 10.14 13.42 -8.94
N GLU A 335 9.03 13.51 -8.22
CA GLU A 335 9.07 13.37 -6.75
C GLU A 335 9.24 11.90 -6.35
N THR A 336 8.42 11.03 -6.94
CA THR A 336 8.48 9.57 -6.78
C THR A 336 8.71 8.92 -8.14
N PHE A 337 9.77 8.13 -8.24
CA PHE A 337 10.02 7.23 -9.37
C PHE A 337 10.00 5.79 -8.89
N SER A 338 9.31 4.93 -9.64
CA SER A 338 9.27 3.49 -9.39
C SER A 338 9.40 2.77 -10.71
N CYS A 339 10.44 1.95 -10.87
CA CYS A 339 10.61 1.09 -12.03
C CYS A 339 10.86 -0.34 -11.58
N GLU A 340 10.00 -1.25 -12.02
CA GLU A 340 10.10 -2.68 -11.78
C GLU A 340 10.19 -3.39 -13.12
N ILE A 341 11.20 -4.23 -13.28
CA ILE A 341 11.34 -5.14 -14.40
C ILE A 341 11.36 -6.54 -13.81
N ASP A 342 10.24 -7.25 -13.91
CA ASP A 342 10.12 -8.62 -13.43
C ASP A 342 10.64 -9.60 -14.50
N ARG A 343 11.62 -10.45 -14.15
CA ARG A 343 11.98 -11.78 -14.71
C ARG A 343 13.49 -12.03 -14.72
N PRO A 344 13.94 -13.28 -14.47
CA PRO A 344 15.37 -13.64 -14.56
C PRO A 344 15.89 -13.46 -15.98
N TRP A 345 16.94 -12.63 -16.10
CA TRP A 345 17.56 -12.23 -17.35
C TRP A 345 19.07 -12.47 -17.30
N ASN A 346 19.53 -13.67 -17.67
CA ASN A 346 20.96 -14.01 -17.59
C ASN A 346 21.70 -13.74 -18.93
N ASP A 347 21.24 -12.77 -19.75
CA ASP A 347 21.85 -12.45 -21.06
C ASP A 347 22.66 -11.14 -21.01
N PRO A 348 24.01 -11.19 -21.16
CA PRO A 348 24.89 -10.01 -21.18
C PRO A 348 24.55 -8.97 -22.24
N VAL A 349 23.93 -9.36 -23.36
CA VAL A 349 23.52 -8.42 -24.42
C VAL A 349 22.44 -7.46 -23.91
N MET A 350 21.63 -7.92 -22.96
CA MET A 350 20.56 -7.13 -22.36
C MET A 350 21.11 -6.06 -21.42
N ALA A 351 22.16 -6.37 -20.66
CA ALA A 351 22.82 -5.43 -19.74
C ALA A 351 23.23 -4.13 -20.48
N ALA A 352 23.87 -4.28 -21.64
CA ALA A 352 24.28 -3.14 -22.47
C ALA A 352 23.10 -2.24 -22.90
N SER A 353 21.91 -2.80 -23.08
CA SER A 353 20.73 -2.00 -23.45
C SER A 353 20.10 -1.30 -22.25
N LEU A 354 20.17 -1.91 -21.07
CA LEU A 354 19.78 -1.25 -19.83
C LEU A 354 20.72 -0.09 -19.48
N HIS A 355 22.01 -0.14 -19.86
CA HIS A 355 22.93 0.99 -19.64
C HIS A 355 22.40 2.29 -20.25
N ALA A 356 21.88 2.21 -21.48
CA ALA A 356 21.32 3.36 -22.18
C ALA A 356 20.05 3.86 -21.46
N PHE A 357 19.16 2.95 -21.06
CA PHE A 357 17.98 3.25 -20.26
C PHE A 357 18.31 4.02 -18.97
N PHE A 358 19.34 3.59 -18.24
CA PHE A 358 19.76 4.20 -16.98
C PHE A 358 20.25 5.65 -17.14
N GLY A 359 20.88 5.97 -18.27
CA GLY A 359 21.28 7.34 -18.60
C GLY A 359 20.10 8.32 -18.72
N HIS A 360 18.89 7.80 -18.87
CA HIS A 360 17.66 8.56 -19.10
C HIS A 360 16.64 8.46 -17.95
N ILE A 361 16.97 7.74 -16.87
CA ILE A 361 16.10 7.66 -15.68
C ILE A 361 15.91 9.07 -15.09
N PRO A 362 14.67 9.47 -14.74
CA PRO A 362 14.41 10.77 -14.13
C PRO A 362 15.13 10.89 -12.77
N LEU A 363 15.55 12.11 -12.43
CA LEU A 363 16.05 12.39 -11.09
C LEU A 363 14.89 12.39 -10.08
N ALA A 364 14.77 11.31 -9.31
CA ALA A 364 13.79 11.17 -8.24
C ALA A 364 14.21 12.00 -7.01
N THR A 365 13.34 12.91 -6.58
CA THR A 365 13.66 13.91 -5.55
C THR A 365 13.19 13.55 -4.14
N SER A 366 12.33 12.55 -3.97
CA SER A 366 11.90 12.08 -2.65
C SER A 366 12.02 10.57 -2.53
N THR A 367 11.42 9.82 -3.46
CA THR A 367 11.37 8.36 -3.42
C THR A 367 11.86 7.77 -4.74
N LEU A 368 12.84 6.87 -4.66
CA LEU A 368 13.34 6.08 -5.76
C LEU A 368 13.17 4.60 -5.42
N HIS A 369 12.38 3.90 -6.22
CA HIS A 369 12.22 2.45 -6.14
C HIS A 369 12.65 1.82 -7.47
N MET A 370 13.62 0.92 -7.43
CA MET A 370 14.12 0.20 -8.58
C MET A 370 14.16 -1.29 -8.23
N LYS A 371 13.45 -2.10 -8.99
CA LYS A 371 13.57 -3.55 -8.95
C LYS A 371 13.95 -4.04 -10.33
N LEU A 372 15.13 -4.62 -10.43
CA LEU A 372 15.70 -5.06 -11.70
C LEU A 372 16.25 -6.47 -11.56
N PRO A 373 16.26 -7.24 -12.66
CA PRO A 373 16.73 -8.61 -12.62
C PRO A 373 18.26 -8.70 -12.70
N ILE A 374 18.93 -7.64 -13.15
CA ILE A 374 20.39 -7.55 -13.24
C ILE A 374 20.86 -6.15 -12.84
N TRP A 375 22.03 -6.12 -12.21
CA TRP A 375 22.75 -4.91 -11.87
C TRP A 375 24.23 -5.09 -12.19
N ASP A 376 24.86 -4.08 -12.79
CA ASP A 376 26.31 -4.02 -12.96
C ASP A 376 26.89 -2.65 -12.58
N ALA A 377 28.22 -2.53 -12.63
CA ALA A 377 28.92 -1.29 -12.29
C ALA A 377 28.47 -0.09 -13.13
N VAL A 378 28.16 -0.29 -14.42
CA VAL A 378 27.77 0.81 -15.31
C VAL A 378 26.40 1.34 -14.90
N MET A 379 25.44 0.44 -14.64
CA MET A 379 24.12 0.81 -14.12
C MET A 379 24.21 1.48 -12.75
N GLY A 380 25.03 0.92 -11.86
CA GLY A 380 25.26 1.50 -10.53
C GLY A 380 25.82 2.92 -10.61
N ALA A 381 26.83 3.15 -11.46
CA ALA A 381 27.40 4.47 -11.71
C ALA A 381 26.39 5.44 -12.34
N ALA A 382 25.54 4.96 -13.24
CA ALA A 382 24.55 5.77 -13.96
C ALA A 382 23.30 6.11 -13.12
N LEU A 383 22.99 5.34 -12.07
CA LEU A 383 21.79 5.54 -11.24
C LEU A 383 21.71 6.99 -10.68
N PRO A 384 20.67 7.77 -11.04
CA PRO A 384 20.54 9.15 -10.58
C PRO A 384 20.03 9.22 -9.13
N LEU A 385 20.88 9.71 -8.23
CA LEU A 385 20.56 9.90 -6.81
C LEU A 385 20.48 11.40 -6.48
N ALA A 386 19.27 11.90 -6.18
CA ALA A 386 19.11 13.30 -5.81
C ALA A 386 19.62 13.58 -4.40
N PRO A 387 20.30 14.71 -4.14
CA PRO A 387 20.78 15.05 -2.80
C PRO A 387 19.71 15.12 -1.70
N GLN A 388 18.45 15.32 -2.07
CA GLN A 388 17.29 15.43 -1.19
C GLN A 388 16.49 14.12 -1.03
N LEU A 389 16.94 13.02 -1.64
CA LEU A 389 16.26 11.73 -1.64
C LEU A 389 16.05 11.23 -0.20
N GLN A 390 14.83 10.80 0.13
CA GLN A 390 14.45 10.35 1.47
C GLN A 390 14.27 8.84 1.55
N THR A 391 13.77 8.23 0.47
CA THR A 391 13.53 6.79 0.37
C THR A 391 14.24 6.24 -0.84
N LEU A 392 15.09 5.25 -0.62
CA LEU A 392 15.81 4.50 -1.65
C LEU A 392 15.52 3.02 -1.47
N THR A 393 14.86 2.42 -2.46
CA THR A 393 14.61 0.98 -2.52
C THR A 393 15.26 0.45 -3.78
N LEU A 394 16.25 -0.42 -3.60
CA LEU A 394 16.90 -1.15 -4.67
C LEU A 394 16.71 -2.63 -4.38
N GLU A 395 15.90 -3.29 -5.19
CA GLU A 395 15.63 -4.71 -5.07
C GLU A 395 16.29 -5.44 -6.23
N ASN A 396 16.84 -6.61 -5.92
CA ASN A 396 17.31 -7.57 -6.90
C ASN A 396 16.34 -8.75 -6.90
N GLU A 397 16.09 -9.37 -8.05
CA GLU A 397 15.36 -10.65 -8.06
C GLU A 397 16.34 -11.74 -7.58
N PRO A 398 16.01 -12.51 -6.52
CA PRO A 398 16.91 -13.53 -6.02
C PRO A 398 17.09 -14.61 -7.09
N ASP A 399 18.30 -14.71 -7.64
CA ASP A 399 18.73 -15.88 -8.39
C ASP A 399 19.42 -16.85 -7.41
N ASP A 400 19.32 -18.15 -7.70
CA ASP A 400 19.92 -19.21 -6.87
C ASP A 400 21.47 -19.06 -6.82
N ASP A 401 22.05 -18.46 -7.86
CA ASP A 401 23.48 -18.21 -7.99
C ASP A 401 23.78 -16.70 -8.13
N PRO A 402 24.44 -16.08 -7.13
CA PRO A 402 24.73 -14.65 -7.13
C PRO A 402 25.79 -14.30 -8.19
N GLU A 403 25.41 -13.46 -9.16
CA GLU A 403 26.31 -13.04 -10.23
C GLU A 403 27.39 -12.05 -9.71
N PRO A 404 28.67 -12.18 -10.14
CA PRO A 404 29.76 -11.28 -9.72
C PRO A 404 29.51 -9.80 -10.02
N ASP A 405 28.68 -9.49 -11.02
CA ASP A 405 28.45 -8.12 -11.50
C ASP A 405 27.56 -7.31 -10.53
N LEU A 406 26.70 -7.97 -9.74
CA LEU A 406 25.87 -7.32 -8.72
C LEU A 406 26.72 -6.57 -7.69
N LEU A 407 27.83 -7.16 -7.27
CA LEU A 407 28.76 -6.55 -6.33
C LEU A 407 29.42 -5.30 -6.92
N ALA A 408 29.69 -5.31 -8.22
CA ALA A 408 30.28 -4.16 -8.90
C ALA A 408 29.30 -2.98 -8.94
N ALA A 409 28.00 -3.23 -9.10
CA ALA A 409 26.97 -2.19 -8.97
C ALA A 409 26.95 -1.55 -7.58
N LEU A 410 26.97 -2.38 -6.53
CA LEU A 410 26.98 -1.89 -5.14
C LEU A 410 28.16 -0.99 -4.83
N VAL A 411 29.35 -1.34 -5.33
CA VAL A 411 30.57 -0.53 -5.17
C VAL A 411 30.39 0.89 -5.74
N GLU A 412 29.64 1.03 -6.82
CA GLU A 412 29.36 2.31 -7.47
C GLU A 412 28.18 3.07 -6.84
N ILE A 413 27.20 2.35 -6.27
CA ILE A 413 25.98 2.95 -5.69
C ILE A 413 26.21 3.43 -4.26
N ILE A 414 26.74 2.57 -3.39
CA ILE A 414 26.78 2.78 -1.94
C ILE A 414 27.45 4.11 -1.54
N PRO A 415 28.64 4.47 -2.07
CA PRO A 415 29.32 5.72 -1.71
C PRO A 415 28.56 6.99 -2.10
N ARG A 416 27.58 6.86 -3.01
CA ARG A 416 26.76 7.97 -3.54
C ARG A 416 25.39 8.09 -2.87
N ILE A 417 25.02 7.17 -1.97
CA ILE A 417 23.75 7.25 -1.23
C ILE A 417 23.70 8.57 -0.45
N PRO A 418 22.68 9.42 -0.69
CA PRO A 418 22.58 10.70 -0.01
C PRO A 418 22.40 10.55 1.50
N ALA A 419 23.06 11.41 2.28
CA ALA A 419 22.92 11.43 3.75
C ALA A 419 21.51 11.80 4.25
N THR A 420 20.65 12.30 3.36
CA THR A 420 19.24 12.63 3.59
C THR A 420 18.31 11.41 3.56
N VAL A 421 18.80 10.26 3.09
CA VAL A 421 18.03 9.02 3.05
C VAL A 421 17.70 8.57 4.48
N THR A 422 16.41 8.38 4.72
CA THR A 422 15.83 7.93 6.01
C THR A 422 15.29 6.51 5.93
N HIS A 423 14.94 6.04 4.73
CA HIS A 423 14.47 4.68 4.47
C HIS A 423 15.34 4.08 3.37
N LEU A 424 16.08 3.03 3.70
CA LEU A 424 16.97 2.33 2.78
C LEU A 424 16.59 0.85 2.74
N THR A 425 16.25 0.38 1.55
CA THR A 425 15.96 -1.03 1.28
C THR A 425 16.93 -1.51 0.22
N LEU A 426 17.75 -2.50 0.57
CA LEU A 426 18.72 -3.15 -0.31
C LEU A 426 18.50 -4.67 -0.21
N ASP A 427 17.29 -5.11 -0.55
CA ASP A 427 16.88 -6.51 -0.39
C ASP A 427 17.38 -7.39 -1.55
N ALA A 428 17.67 -8.66 -1.22
CA ALA A 428 18.19 -9.70 -2.12
C ALA A 428 19.54 -9.34 -2.78
N TRP A 429 20.33 -8.47 -2.16
CA TRP A 429 21.69 -8.15 -2.62
C TRP A 429 22.74 -9.04 -1.94
N PRO A 430 23.74 -9.56 -2.67
CA PRO A 430 24.69 -10.56 -2.15
C PRO A 430 25.78 -10.00 -1.20
N PHE A 431 25.40 -9.18 -0.23
CA PHE A 431 26.34 -8.54 0.71
C PHE A 431 27.23 -9.55 1.43
N GLY A 432 26.65 -10.63 1.96
CA GLY A 432 27.39 -11.60 2.75
C GLY A 432 28.35 -12.50 1.97
N ILE A 433 28.47 -12.30 0.65
CA ILE A 433 29.39 -13.08 -0.21
C ILE A 433 30.72 -12.33 -0.43
N ASP A 434 30.72 -10.99 -0.38
CA ASP A 434 31.93 -10.18 -0.52
C ASP A 434 32.07 -9.15 0.61
N GLU A 435 33.15 -9.32 1.38
CA GLU A 435 33.51 -8.45 2.50
C GLU A 435 33.63 -6.97 2.11
N ARG A 436 33.97 -6.67 0.85
CA ARG A 436 34.08 -5.30 0.35
C ARG A 436 32.73 -4.59 0.35
N ALA A 437 31.66 -5.27 -0.06
CA ALA A 437 30.32 -4.68 -0.11
C ALA A 437 29.82 -4.36 1.31
N VAL A 438 30.01 -5.27 2.26
CA VAL A 438 29.73 -5.02 3.69
C VAL A 438 30.54 -3.84 4.21
N THR A 439 31.85 -3.80 3.92
CA THR A 439 32.72 -2.71 4.37
C THR A 439 32.27 -1.36 3.85
N LEU A 440 31.89 -1.28 2.56
CA LEU A 440 31.38 -0.05 1.96
C LEU A 440 30.05 0.36 2.58
N LEU A 441 29.13 -0.59 2.77
CA LEU A 441 27.84 -0.31 3.40
C LEU A 441 28.05 0.28 4.80
N VAL A 442 28.87 -0.36 5.64
CA VAL A 442 29.21 0.12 6.98
C VAL A 442 29.80 1.53 6.97
N GLN A 443 30.64 1.87 5.99
CA GLN A 443 31.27 3.19 5.89
C GLN A 443 30.34 4.30 5.40
N HIS A 444 29.31 3.95 4.63
CA HIS A 444 28.46 4.90 3.91
C HIS A 444 26.98 4.86 4.31
N LEU A 445 26.63 4.13 5.37
CA LEU A 445 25.27 4.14 5.91
C LEU A 445 24.83 5.58 6.24
N PRO A 446 23.64 6.01 5.76
CA PRO A 446 23.12 7.35 6.06
C PRO A 446 23.00 7.58 7.58
N PRO A 447 23.50 8.70 8.12
CA PRO A 447 23.52 8.92 9.57
C PRO A 447 22.15 9.23 10.18
N GLN A 448 21.14 9.53 9.34
CA GLN A 448 19.76 9.82 9.75
C GLN A 448 18.80 8.67 9.42
N LEU A 449 19.32 7.47 9.20
CA LEU A 449 18.51 6.32 8.80
C LEU A 449 17.52 5.94 9.91
N VAL A 450 16.26 5.78 9.54
CA VAL A 450 15.13 5.42 10.40
C VAL A 450 14.70 3.98 10.14
N SER A 451 14.75 3.54 8.88
CA SER A 451 14.44 2.19 8.44
C SER A 451 15.54 1.63 7.55
N LEU A 452 16.01 0.43 7.88
CA LEU A 452 16.98 -0.33 7.09
C LEU A 452 16.42 -1.73 6.81
N SER A 453 16.36 -2.10 5.54
CA SER A 453 16.01 -3.45 5.10
C SER A 453 17.15 -4.03 4.29
N LEU A 454 17.60 -5.21 4.71
CA LEU A 454 18.66 -6.01 4.10
C LEU A 454 18.18 -7.47 4.01
N GLN A 455 16.96 -7.68 3.51
CA GLN A 455 16.39 -9.02 3.39
C GLN A 455 17.20 -9.85 2.39
N ASP A 456 17.24 -11.16 2.57
CA ASP A 456 17.83 -12.12 1.62
C ASP A 456 19.26 -11.76 1.18
N SER A 457 20.02 -11.12 2.08
CA SER A 457 21.30 -10.48 1.75
C SER A 457 22.53 -11.33 2.07
N PHE A 458 22.31 -12.62 2.35
CA PHE A 458 23.33 -13.61 2.69
C PHE A 458 24.19 -13.23 3.93
N LEU A 459 23.75 -12.28 4.76
CA LEU A 459 24.52 -11.77 5.89
C LEU A 459 24.73 -12.86 6.94
N GLN A 460 25.85 -12.74 7.65
CA GLN A 460 26.27 -13.65 8.71
C GLN A 460 26.57 -12.82 9.97
N ASN A 461 26.77 -13.50 11.10
CA ASN A 461 26.99 -12.86 12.40
C ASN A 461 28.18 -11.91 12.43
N ASP A 462 29.31 -12.30 11.85
CA ASP A 462 30.54 -11.51 11.76
C ASP A 462 30.36 -10.24 10.90
N HIS A 463 29.53 -10.29 9.87
CA HIS A 463 29.15 -9.11 9.10
C HIS A 463 28.42 -8.10 9.98
N LEU A 464 27.41 -8.53 10.75
CA LEU A 464 26.61 -7.65 11.60
C LEU A 464 27.41 -7.01 12.75
N GLU A 465 28.39 -7.71 13.32
CA GLU A 465 29.26 -7.17 14.38
C GLU A 465 30.04 -5.92 13.93
N ARG A 466 30.20 -5.73 12.61
CA ARG A 466 30.90 -4.57 12.03
C ARG A 466 29.98 -3.38 11.79
N PHE A 467 28.66 -3.56 11.80
CA PHE A 467 27.73 -2.48 11.54
C PHE A 467 27.72 -1.49 12.70
N THR A 468 27.99 -0.23 12.39
CA THR A 468 27.69 0.88 13.30
C THR A 468 26.33 1.44 12.91
N LEU A 469 25.27 0.77 13.36
CA LEU A 469 23.90 1.17 13.03
C LEU A 469 23.58 2.56 13.63
N PRO A 470 22.95 3.48 12.86
CA PRO A 470 22.58 4.80 13.36
C PRO A 470 21.67 4.74 14.58
N SER A 471 21.89 5.64 15.54
CA SER A 471 21.05 5.71 16.75
C SER A 471 19.60 6.14 16.49
N THR A 472 19.33 6.70 15.31
CA THR A 472 18.00 7.06 14.80
C THR A 472 17.21 5.87 14.25
N LEU A 473 17.85 4.71 14.08
CA LEU A 473 17.23 3.54 13.47
C LEU A 473 16.15 2.97 14.40
N THR A 474 14.95 2.82 13.84
CA THR A 474 13.76 2.32 14.55
C THR A 474 13.23 1.02 13.94
N HIS A 475 13.52 0.76 12.66
CA HIS A 475 13.12 -0.45 11.96
C HIS A 475 14.35 -1.09 11.33
N LEU A 476 14.58 -2.36 11.65
CA LEU A 476 15.65 -3.17 11.08
C LEU A 476 15.07 -4.50 10.61
N ASP A 477 15.23 -4.76 9.32
CA ASP A 477 14.80 -6.00 8.70
C ASP A 477 16.00 -6.79 8.17
N LEU A 478 16.17 -7.99 8.73
CA LEU A 478 17.23 -8.95 8.40
C LEU A 478 16.62 -10.31 8.03
N HIS A 479 15.37 -10.34 7.58
CA HIS A 479 14.70 -11.53 7.08
C HIS A 479 15.54 -12.27 6.01
N GLY A 480 15.49 -13.60 5.99
CA GLY A 480 16.09 -14.40 4.91
C GLY A 480 17.64 -14.41 4.87
N ASN A 481 18.30 -14.04 5.96
CA ASN A 481 19.77 -14.05 6.05
C ASN A 481 20.30 -15.38 6.61
N ARG A 482 21.61 -15.45 6.85
CA ARG A 482 22.29 -16.67 7.36
C ARG A 482 22.77 -16.49 8.79
N LEU A 483 22.01 -15.77 9.61
CA LEU A 483 22.36 -15.52 11.00
C LEU A 483 22.14 -16.79 11.82
N THR A 484 23.18 -17.22 12.53
CA THR A 484 23.13 -18.39 13.43
C THR A 484 22.90 -18.00 14.90
N VAL A 485 23.12 -16.73 15.21
CA VAL A 485 22.93 -16.10 16.52
C VAL A 485 22.23 -14.75 16.31
N GLY A 486 21.43 -14.28 17.27
CA GLY A 486 20.84 -12.95 17.15
C GLY A 486 21.87 -11.82 17.30
N PRO A 487 21.59 -10.62 16.77
CA PRO A 487 22.49 -9.48 16.84
C PRO A 487 22.61 -8.93 18.28
N THR A 488 23.83 -8.59 18.68
CA THR A 488 24.15 -8.09 20.04
C THR A 488 24.37 -6.58 20.13
N HIS A 489 24.48 -5.90 18.98
CA HIS A 489 24.78 -4.47 18.87
C HIS A 489 23.66 -3.71 18.16
N LEU A 490 22.46 -3.72 18.77
CA LEU A 490 21.29 -3.04 18.22
C LEU A 490 21.13 -1.61 18.77
N PRO A 491 20.60 -0.66 17.96
CA PRO A 491 20.27 0.68 18.42
C PRO A 491 19.24 0.69 19.55
N HIS A 492 19.45 1.55 20.56
CA HIS A 492 18.55 1.66 21.71
C HIS A 492 17.14 2.21 21.41
N GLN A 493 16.92 2.72 20.19
CA GLN A 493 15.62 3.24 19.74
C GLN A 493 14.88 2.25 18.83
N LEU A 494 15.40 1.04 18.61
CA LEU A 494 14.79 0.06 17.73
C LEU A 494 13.41 -0.35 18.26
N VAL A 495 12.41 -0.30 17.38
CA VAL A 495 11.00 -0.61 17.66
C VAL A 495 10.61 -1.91 16.97
N TYR A 496 11.08 -2.13 15.76
CA TYR A 496 10.80 -3.31 14.94
C TYR A 496 12.11 -4.02 14.58
N LEU A 497 12.13 -5.34 14.80
CA LEU A 497 13.22 -6.21 14.38
C LEU A 497 12.67 -7.48 13.73
N ASP A 498 13.05 -7.70 12.48
CA ASP A 498 12.76 -8.93 11.76
C ASP A 498 14.02 -9.81 11.65
N LEU A 499 13.96 -11.02 12.20
CA LEU A 499 14.98 -12.06 12.10
C LEU A 499 14.40 -13.35 11.51
N SER A 500 13.28 -13.25 10.79
CA SER A 500 12.59 -14.39 10.21
C SER A 500 13.45 -15.09 9.16
N GLU A 501 13.19 -16.37 8.90
CA GLU A 501 13.87 -17.17 7.86
C GLU A 501 15.41 -17.08 7.96
N ASN A 502 15.92 -17.19 9.19
CA ASN A 502 17.36 -17.24 9.47
C ASN A 502 17.74 -18.65 9.98
N LEU A 503 18.99 -18.80 10.45
CA LEU A 503 19.52 -20.06 10.99
C LEU A 503 19.66 -20.01 12.51
N LEU A 504 18.86 -19.18 13.19
CA LEU A 504 18.93 -19.03 14.64
C LEU A 504 18.55 -20.35 15.31
N ASP A 505 19.32 -20.72 16.34
CA ASP A 505 19.07 -21.95 17.10
C ASP A 505 18.95 -21.70 18.60
N ASP A 506 18.52 -22.73 19.33
CA ASP A 506 18.32 -22.68 20.78
C ASP A 506 19.62 -22.81 21.59
N LYS A 507 20.80 -22.81 20.95
CA LYS A 507 22.07 -23.06 21.65
C LYS A 507 22.56 -21.84 22.41
N GLN A 508 22.33 -20.64 21.87
CA GLN A 508 22.86 -19.38 22.40
C GLN A 508 21.75 -18.36 22.68
N PRO A 509 20.93 -18.55 23.73
CA PRO A 509 19.83 -17.62 24.03
C PRO A 509 20.30 -16.25 24.56
N GLU A 510 21.59 -16.07 24.83
CA GLU A 510 22.13 -14.88 25.50
C GLU A 510 21.94 -13.59 24.68
N TRP A 511 21.84 -13.67 23.35
CA TRP A 511 21.60 -12.50 22.50
C TRP A 511 20.27 -11.80 22.83
N VAL A 512 19.29 -12.52 23.38
CA VAL A 512 18.01 -11.95 23.79
C VAL A 512 18.18 -10.86 24.85
N HIS A 513 19.20 -10.97 25.71
CA HIS A 513 19.50 -9.95 26.72
C HIS A 513 20.08 -8.65 26.12
N HIS A 514 20.52 -8.69 24.86
CA HIS A 514 21.03 -7.54 24.13
C HIS A 514 19.96 -6.82 23.30
N LEU A 515 18.72 -7.34 23.28
CA LEU A 515 17.61 -6.66 22.63
C LEU A 515 17.33 -5.31 23.31
N PRO A 516 17.03 -4.26 22.52
CA PRO A 516 16.80 -2.93 23.07
C PRO A 516 15.47 -2.87 23.82
N LEU A 517 15.42 -2.17 24.96
CA LEU A 517 14.20 -2.08 25.78
C LEU A 517 13.05 -1.29 25.14
N SER A 518 13.29 -0.64 23.99
CA SER A 518 12.29 0.06 23.18
C SER A 518 11.54 -0.84 22.22
N LEU A 519 11.97 -2.09 22.03
CA LEU A 519 11.42 -3.00 21.03
C LEU A 519 9.92 -3.22 21.30
N GLU A 520 9.10 -3.06 20.26
CA GLU A 520 7.67 -3.33 20.30
C GLU A 520 7.32 -4.63 19.57
N GLU A 521 8.05 -4.96 18.51
CA GLU A 521 7.78 -6.10 17.65
C GLU A 521 9.07 -6.86 17.30
N LEU A 522 9.01 -8.19 17.43
CA LEU A 522 10.08 -9.11 17.07
C LEU A 522 9.51 -10.27 16.26
N SER A 523 10.07 -10.53 15.07
CA SER A 523 9.76 -11.72 14.30
C SER A 523 10.91 -12.72 14.33
N LEU A 524 10.61 -13.98 14.69
CA LEU A 524 11.51 -15.13 14.61
C LEU A 524 10.88 -16.26 13.79
N TYR A 525 9.94 -15.91 12.91
CA TYR A 525 9.27 -16.85 12.01
C TYR A 525 10.31 -17.73 11.29
N GLU A 526 10.03 -19.03 11.18
CA GLU A 526 10.83 -19.97 10.41
C GLU A 526 12.32 -19.96 10.83
N ASN A 527 12.56 -20.23 12.11
CA ASN A 527 13.89 -20.42 12.72
C ASN A 527 13.89 -21.68 13.60
N ASN A 528 15.07 -22.18 13.98
CA ASN A 528 15.22 -23.34 14.87
C ASN A 528 15.33 -22.94 16.36
N VAL A 529 14.65 -21.86 16.76
CA VAL A 529 14.62 -21.40 18.15
C VAL A 529 13.67 -22.26 18.98
N GLY A 530 14.08 -22.58 20.21
CA GLY A 530 13.35 -23.50 21.08
C GLY A 530 12.98 -22.89 22.43
N ASP A 531 12.69 -23.76 23.40
CA ASP A 531 12.25 -23.36 24.74
C ASP A 531 13.27 -22.46 25.46
N ARG A 532 14.58 -22.57 25.23
CA ARG A 532 15.57 -21.73 25.92
C ARG A 532 15.48 -20.28 25.47
N VAL A 533 15.41 -20.03 24.17
CA VAL A 533 15.16 -18.71 23.59
C VAL A 533 13.78 -18.20 24.00
N GLY A 534 12.74 -19.04 23.94
CA GLY A 534 11.40 -18.66 24.37
C GLY A 534 11.33 -18.24 25.85
N MET A 535 12.04 -18.94 26.74
CA MET A 535 12.14 -18.55 28.15
C MET A 535 12.98 -17.28 28.34
N ALA A 536 14.06 -17.10 27.59
CA ALA A 536 14.84 -15.86 27.62
C ALA A 536 14.00 -14.65 27.17
N LEU A 537 13.17 -14.82 26.13
CA LEU A 537 12.22 -13.80 25.66
C LEU A 537 11.18 -13.47 26.73
N HIS A 538 10.72 -14.47 27.49
CA HIS A 538 9.81 -14.23 28.61
C HIS A 538 10.47 -13.36 29.69
N ASP A 539 11.72 -13.66 30.06
CA ASP A 539 12.44 -12.86 31.05
C ASP A 539 12.75 -11.45 30.53
N TYR A 540 13.14 -11.31 29.26
CA TYR A 540 13.29 -10.03 28.59
C TYR A 540 11.98 -9.23 28.59
N SER A 541 10.84 -9.83 28.27
CA SER A 541 9.53 -9.15 28.22
C SER A 541 9.07 -8.60 29.58
N LYS A 542 9.57 -9.14 30.70
CA LYS A 542 9.32 -8.56 32.04
C LYS A 542 10.04 -7.22 32.23
N MET A 543 11.17 -7.03 31.54
CA MET A 543 11.98 -5.82 31.58
C MET A 543 11.56 -4.83 30.50
N ALA A 544 11.34 -5.32 29.27
CA ALA A 544 10.94 -4.55 28.11
C ALA A 544 9.41 -4.41 28.05
N THR A 545 8.87 -3.46 28.81
CA THR A 545 7.41 -3.23 28.89
C THR A 545 6.76 -2.75 27.59
N THR A 546 7.55 -2.44 26.57
CA THR A 546 7.09 -2.01 25.24
C THR A 546 6.79 -3.18 24.31
N LEU A 547 7.34 -4.37 24.56
CA LEU A 547 7.19 -5.52 23.66
C LEU A 547 5.73 -5.99 23.61
N ARG A 548 5.11 -5.87 22.44
CA ARG A 548 3.69 -6.15 22.22
C ARG A 548 3.46 -7.36 21.34
N ALA A 549 4.34 -7.61 20.37
CA ALA A 549 4.21 -8.70 19.42
C ALA A 549 5.49 -9.53 19.33
N ILE A 550 5.33 -10.85 19.34
CA ILE A 550 6.37 -11.80 18.95
C ILE A 550 5.75 -12.80 17.96
N ASP A 551 6.40 -12.99 16.81
CA ASP A 551 6.10 -14.08 15.90
C ASP A 551 7.07 -15.25 16.11
N LEU A 552 6.52 -16.42 16.44
CA LEU A 552 7.21 -17.69 16.64
C LEU A 552 6.65 -18.79 15.73
N THR A 553 5.97 -18.39 14.66
CA THR A 553 5.39 -19.32 13.68
C THR A 553 6.51 -20.15 13.05
N ILE A 554 6.33 -21.48 12.97
CA ILE A 554 7.34 -22.42 12.46
C ILE A 554 8.66 -22.30 13.27
N THR A 555 8.59 -22.53 14.59
CA THR A 555 9.76 -22.65 15.48
C THR A 555 9.65 -23.90 16.36
N ASP A 556 10.72 -24.24 17.09
CA ASP A 556 10.76 -25.37 18.03
C ASP A 556 10.30 -24.99 19.45
N VAL A 557 9.69 -23.81 19.64
CA VAL A 557 9.18 -23.36 20.94
C VAL A 557 7.93 -24.14 21.32
N SER A 558 7.94 -24.79 22.48
CA SER A 558 6.80 -25.59 22.92
C SER A 558 5.59 -24.72 23.27
N GLU A 559 4.39 -25.28 23.10
CA GLU A 559 3.11 -24.67 23.53
C GLU A 559 3.11 -24.22 25.00
N LYS A 560 3.87 -24.92 25.85
CA LYS A 560 4.02 -24.53 27.26
C LYS A 560 4.74 -23.19 27.40
N VAL A 561 5.82 -22.98 26.65
CA VAL A 561 6.58 -21.71 26.68
C VAL A 561 5.81 -20.60 25.98
N VAL A 562 5.11 -20.90 24.88
CA VAL A 562 4.18 -19.95 24.25
C VAL A 562 3.10 -19.48 25.24
N ALA A 563 2.51 -20.40 26.00
CA ALA A 563 1.51 -20.04 27.02
C ALA A 563 2.10 -19.14 28.12
N ILE A 564 3.37 -19.34 28.48
CA ILE A 564 4.09 -18.47 29.43
C ILE A 564 4.33 -17.09 28.81
N LEU A 565 4.78 -17.00 27.55
CA LEU A 565 4.98 -15.73 26.85
C LEU A 565 3.70 -14.90 26.74
N ARG A 566 2.55 -15.55 26.48
CA ARG A 566 1.23 -14.88 26.46
C ARG A 566 0.82 -14.25 27.80
N THR A 567 1.52 -14.55 28.90
CA THR A 567 1.29 -13.86 30.19
C THR A 567 1.92 -12.48 30.26
N THR A 568 2.93 -12.20 29.43
CA THR A 568 3.69 -10.95 29.43
C THR A 568 3.61 -10.19 28.10
N VAL A 569 3.34 -10.87 26.99
CA VAL A 569 3.26 -10.30 25.65
C VAL A 569 1.83 -10.39 25.12
N GLN A 570 1.32 -9.27 24.58
CA GLN A 570 -0.07 -9.16 24.14
C GLN A 570 -0.39 -10.06 22.93
N HIS A 571 0.54 -10.14 21.98
CA HIS A 571 0.38 -10.88 20.73
C HIS A 571 1.53 -11.86 20.55
N VAL A 572 1.27 -13.15 20.75
CA VAL A 572 2.22 -14.23 20.45
C VAL A 572 1.62 -15.08 19.34
N ILE A 573 2.19 -14.97 18.15
CA ILE A 573 1.78 -15.69 16.94
C ILE A 573 2.59 -17.00 16.90
N CYS A 574 1.89 -18.14 16.79
CA CYS A 574 2.49 -19.46 16.69
C CYS A 574 1.51 -20.39 15.96
N THR A 575 2.02 -21.44 15.31
CA THR A 575 1.23 -22.43 14.58
C THR A 575 1.71 -23.84 14.84
#